data_AF-A0A496ZUU1-F1
#
_entry.id   AF-A0A496ZUU1-F1
#
_cell.length_a   1.000
_cell.length_b   1.000
_cell.length_c   1.000
_cell.angle_alpha   90.00
_cell.angle_beta   90.00
_cell.angle_gamma   90.00
#
_symmetry.space_group_name_H-M   'P 1'
#
loop_
_entity.id
_entity.type
_entity.pdbx_description
1 polymer ?
#
loop_
_entity_poly.entity_id
_entity_poly.type
_entity_poly.pdbx_seq_one_letter_code
_entity_poly.pdbx_strand_id
1 'polypeptide(L)'
;SRKIRRMVRDHNFRGHSAEQTLMMWNSVRAGEDSNIFPYQENSDFMFNSILTYELAVLKKYAMPLLQSVNNYCPKYLEAQRLIRLLDHLYNIQDDVVPSNSILREFIGGSVFNY
;
A
#
# COMPACT_ATOMS: atom_id res chain seq x y z
N SER A 1 0.90 0.82 -6.37
CA SER A 1 1.73 0.37 -5.24
C SER A 1 1.47 1.18 -3.97
N ARG A 2 1.87 2.46 -3.89
CA ARG A 2 1.77 3.29 -2.65
C ARG A 2 0.45 3.23 -1.87
N LYS A 3 -0.68 3.29 -2.57
CA LYS A 3 -2.01 3.17 -1.94
C LYS A 3 -2.24 1.83 -1.25
N ILE A 4 -1.81 0.74 -1.89
CA ILE A 4 -1.92 -0.62 -1.35
C ILE A 4 -0.98 -0.79 -0.15
N ARG A 5 0.29 -0.35 -0.26
CA ARG A 5 1.22 -0.32 0.88
C ARG A 5 0.62 0.42 2.07
N ARG A 6 0.09 1.63 1.84
CA ARG A 6 -0.53 2.45 2.89
C ARG A 6 -1.75 1.76 3.50
N MET A 7 -2.60 1.12 2.70
CA MET A 7 -3.77 0.37 3.21
C MET A 7 -3.35 -0.76 4.15
N VAL A 8 -2.39 -1.58 3.74
CA VAL A 8 -1.90 -2.69 4.58
C VAL A 8 -1.26 -2.16 5.87
N ARG A 9 -0.42 -1.13 5.78
CA ARG A 9 0.23 -0.52 6.94
C ARG A 9 -0.77 0.12 7.90
N ASP A 10 -1.68 0.95 7.38
CA ASP A 10 -2.63 1.70 8.18
C ASP A 10 -3.61 0.73 8.88
N HIS A 11 -3.95 -0.40 8.25
CA HIS A 11 -4.69 -1.47 8.91
C HIS A 11 -3.88 -2.13 10.04
N ASN A 12 -2.66 -2.58 9.76
CA ASN A 12 -1.85 -3.34 10.72
C ASN A 12 -1.41 -2.51 11.94
N PHE A 13 -1.13 -1.22 11.77
CA PHE A 13 -0.47 -0.41 12.81
C PHE A 13 -1.29 0.78 13.31
N ARG A 14 -2.39 1.15 12.63
CA ARG A 14 -3.19 2.34 12.97
C ARG A 14 -4.66 2.04 13.19
N GLY A 15 -5.07 0.78 13.05
CA GLY A 15 -6.47 0.36 13.21
C GLY A 15 -7.41 0.94 12.15
N HIS A 16 -6.87 1.42 11.02
CA HIS A 16 -7.71 1.99 9.97
C HIS A 16 -8.39 0.91 9.13
N SER A 17 -9.64 1.16 8.75
CA SER A 17 -10.31 0.36 7.72
C SER A 17 -9.83 0.77 6.32
N ALA A 18 -10.02 -0.12 5.33
CA ALA A 18 -9.75 0.22 3.94
C ALA A 18 -10.53 1.44 3.46
N GLU A 19 -11.77 1.60 3.93
CA GLU A 19 -12.62 2.75 3.61
C GLU A 19 -11.98 4.06 4.06
N GLN A 20 -11.49 4.12 5.30
CA GLN A 20 -10.82 5.29 5.83
C GLN A 20 -9.57 5.64 5.00
N THR A 21 -8.75 4.64 4.65
CA THR A 21 -7.58 4.88 3.79
C THR A 21 -7.98 5.40 2.40
N LEU A 22 -9.02 4.83 1.78
CA LEU A 22 -9.49 5.26 0.45
C LEU A 22 -10.08 6.67 0.46
N MET A 23 -10.81 7.04 1.51
CA MET A 23 -11.38 8.38 1.69
C MET A 23 -10.27 9.43 1.84
N MET A 24 -9.24 9.13 2.62
CA MET A 24 -8.11 10.04 2.86
C MET A 24 -7.15 10.17 1.67
N TRP A 25 -7.17 9.24 0.71
CA TRP A 25 -6.15 9.16 -0.35
C TRP A 25 -5.97 10.45 -1.16
N ASN A 26 -7.07 11.14 -1.49
CA ASN A 26 -6.99 12.38 -2.26
C ASN A 26 -6.27 13.49 -1.49
N SER A 27 -6.50 13.60 -0.18
CA SER A 27 -5.80 14.55 0.68
C SER A 27 -4.30 14.23 0.78
N VAL A 28 -3.94 12.95 0.89
CA VAL A 28 -2.53 12.52 0.88
C VAL A 28 -1.85 12.92 -0.42
N ARG A 29 -2.49 12.67 -1.57
CA ARG A 29 -1.96 13.05 -2.89
C ARG A 29 -1.80 14.56 -3.03
N ALA A 30 -2.81 15.33 -2.63
CA ALA A 30 -2.73 16.79 -2.65
C ALA A 30 -1.57 17.31 -1.79
N GLY A 31 -1.37 16.73 -0.60
CA GLY A 31 -0.24 17.05 0.27
C GLY A 31 1.11 16.78 -0.39
N GLU A 32 1.25 15.68 -1.12
CA GLU A 32 2.47 15.37 -1.88
C GLU A 32 2.67 16.31 -3.07
N ASP A 33 1.61 16.61 -3.82
CA ASP A 33 1.63 17.48 -4.99
C ASP A 33 1.99 18.92 -4.63
N SER A 34 1.58 19.41 -3.44
CA SER A 34 1.91 20.76 -2.98
C SER A 34 3.24 20.85 -2.22
N ASN A 35 3.63 19.81 -1.47
CA ASN A 35 4.71 19.92 -0.49
C ASN A 35 5.91 18.99 -0.73
N ILE A 36 5.81 17.99 -1.62
CA ILE A 36 6.88 17.02 -1.85
C ILE A 36 7.39 17.10 -3.29
N PHE A 37 6.53 16.87 -4.29
CA PHE A 37 6.96 16.81 -5.69
C PHE A 37 7.60 18.10 -6.22
N PRO A 38 7.16 19.31 -5.84
CA PRO A 38 7.80 20.54 -6.31
C PRO A 38 9.25 20.72 -5.85
N TYR A 39 9.64 20.04 -4.76
CA TYR A 39 10.94 20.22 -4.11
C TYR A 39 11.88 19.02 -4.30
N GLN A 40 11.44 17.95 -4.98
CA GLN A 40 12.23 16.71 -5.09
C GLN A 40 13.57 16.93 -5.83
N GLU A 41 13.62 17.83 -6.81
CA GLU A 41 14.82 18.16 -7.60
C GLU A 41 15.86 18.97 -6.80
N ASN A 42 15.49 19.50 -5.64
CA ASN A 42 16.41 20.21 -4.75
C ASN A 42 17.13 19.24 -3.78
N SER A 43 16.85 17.94 -3.85
CA SER A 43 17.47 16.95 -2.97
C SER A 43 18.85 16.54 -3.48
N ASP A 44 19.82 16.42 -2.58
CA ASP A 44 21.16 15.89 -2.93
C ASP A 44 21.08 14.42 -3.37
N PHE A 45 20.13 13.67 -2.81
CA PHE A 45 19.93 12.26 -3.10
C PHE A 45 18.44 11.89 -3.15
N MET A 46 18.08 11.09 -4.16
CA MET A 46 16.75 10.52 -4.31
C MET A 46 16.81 8.99 -4.29
N PHE A 47 15.97 8.36 -3.46
CA PHE A 47 15.86 6.90 -3.37
C PHE A 47 14.43 6.42 -3.62
N ASN A 48 14.28 5.43 -4.51
CA ASN A 48 12.98 4.83 -4.81
C ASN A 48 12.89 3.43 -4.22
N SER A 49 11.97 3.26 -3.26
CA SER A 49 11.72 1.98 -2.59
C SER A 49 10.71 1.07 -3.33
N ILE A 50 10.47 1.30 -4.63
CA ILE A 50 9.58 0.45 -5.43
C ILE A 50 10.19 -0.94 -5.59
N LEU A 51 9.35 -1.97 -5.43
CA LEU A 51 9.74 -3.36 -5.68
C LEU A 51 8.74 -3.91 -6.69
N THR A 52 9.22 -4.38 -7.85
CA THR A 52 8.35 -4.81 -8.96
C THR A 52 7.37 -5.93 -8.57
N TYR A 53 7.76 -6.80 -7.65
CA TYR A 53 6.96 -7.93 -7.17
C TYR A 53 6.04 -7.58 -5.99
N GLU A 54 6.06 -6.35 -5.48
CA GLU A 54 5.39 -6.01 -4.21
C GLU A 54 3.89 -6.27 -4.23
N LEU A 55 3.21 -6.02 -5.35
CA LEU A 55 1.75 -6.09 -5.40
C LEU A 55 1.30 -7.54 -5.34
N ALA A 56 2.09 -8.45 -5.89
CA ALA A 56 1.86 -9.89 -5.85
C ALA A 56 2.03 -10.47 -4.43
N VAL A 57 2.91 -9.88 -3.61
CA VAL A 57 3.05 -10.23 -2.19
C VAL A 57 1.95 -9.58 -1.36
N LEU A 58 1.70 -8.28 -1.54
CA LEU A 58 0.72 -7.51 -0.77
C LEU A 58 -0.72 -7.91 -1.08
N LYS A 59 -0.98 -8.58 -2.22
CA LYS A 59 -2.32 -9.01 -2.65
C LYS A 59 -3.08 -9.74 -1.55
N LYS A 60 -2.49 -10.74 -0.91
CA LYS A 60 -3.16 -11.54 0.14
C LYS A 60 -3.55 -10.73 1.38
N TYR A 61 -2.85 -9.63 1.64
CA TYR A 61 -3.14 -8.71 2.74
C TYR A 61 -4.18 -7.65 2.34
N ALA A 62 -4.06 -7.10 1.13
CA ALA A 62 -4.93 -6.02 0.67
C ALA A 62 -6.30 -6.52 0.18
N MET A 63 -6.38 -7.72 -0.39
CA MET A 63 -7.62 -8.28 -0.93
C MET A 63 -8.76 -8.37 0.11
N PRO A 64 -8.57 -8.98 1.30
CA PRO A 64 -9.65 -9.05 2.30
C PRO A 64 -10.09 -7.66 2.77
N LEU A 65 -9.16 -6.71 2.89
CA LEU A 65 -9.45 -5.33 3.28
C LEU A 65 -10.29 -4.60 2.22
N LEU A 66 -9.98 -4.81 0.94
CA LEU A 66 -10.75 -4.23 -0.16
C LEU A 66 -12.14 -4.87 -0.28
N GLN A 67 -12.24 -6.19 -0.07
CA GLN A 67 -13.51 -6.92 -0.09
C GLN A 67 -14.42 -6.55 1.08
N SER A 68 -13.88 -6.08 2.20
CA SER A 68 -14.66 -5.61 3.34
C SER A 68 -15.25 -4.20 3.16
N VAL A 69 -14.96 -3.50 2.05
CA VAL A 69 -15.51 -2.17 1.77
C VAL A 69 -17.00 -2.28 1.45
N ASN A 70 -17.82 -1.53 2.18
CA ASN A 70 -19.27 -1.54 2.06
C ASN A 70 -19.71 -0.95 0.70
N ASN A 71 -20.78 -1.51 0.10
CA ASN A 71 -21.34 -1.04 -1.17
C ASN A 71 -21.94 0.38 -1.12
N TYR A 72 -22.33 0.85 0.07
CA TYR A 72 -22.75 2.23 0.31
C TYR A 72 -21.58 3.21 0.51
N CYS A 73 -20.34 2.71 0.61
CA CYS A 73 -19.16 3.56 0.71
C CYS A 73 -18.97 4.36 -0.60
N PRO A 74 -18.75 5.69 -0.55
CA PRO A 74 -18.46 6.51 -1.74
C PRO A 74 -17.23 6.03 -2.53
N LYS A 75 -16.36 5.24 -1.89
CA LYS A 75 -15.14 4.66 -2.46
C LYS A 75 -15.30 3.21 -2.91
N TYR A 76 -16.51 2.65 -2.90
CA TYR A 76 -16.74 1.26 -3.29
C TYR A 76 -16.27 0.95 -4.72
N LEU A 77 -16.59 1.80 -5.70
CA LEU A 77 -16.14 1.61 -7.09
C LEU A 77 -14.61 1.62 -7.21
N GLU A 78 -13.94 2.44 -6.40
CA GLU A 78 -12.49 2.50 -6.34
C GLU A 78 -11.90 1.22 -5.73
N ALA A 79 -12.51 0.69 -4.67
CA ALA A 79 -12.14 -0.59 -4.08
C ALA A 79 -12.29 -1.73 -5.10
N GLN A 80 -13.43 -1.81 -5.80
CA GLN A 80 -13.69 -2.81 -6.84
C GLN A 80 -12.69 -2.73 -8.00
N ARG A 81 -12.25 -1.53 -8.38
CA ARG A 81 -11.21 -1.35 -9.39
C ARG A 81 -9.85 -1.88 -8.92
N LEU A 82 -9.51 -1.68 -7.64
CA LEU A 82 -8.28 -2.22 -7.05
C LEU A 82 -8.33 -3.74 -6.91
N ILE A 83 -9.48 -4.31 -6.55
CA ILE A 83 -9.68 -5.77 -6.53
C ILE A 83 -9.39 -6.36 -7.91
N ARG A 84 -10.03 -5.84 -8.96
CA ARG A 84 -9.79 -6.30 -10.34
C ARG A 84 -8.33 -6.19 -10.75
N LEU A 85 -7.65 -5.10 -10.38
CA LEU A 85 -6.21 -4.95 -10.62
C LEU A 85 -5.39 -6.05 -9.94
N LEU A 86 -5.68 -6.35 -8.68
CA LEU A 86 -4.96 -7.37 -7.92
C LEU A 86 -5.31 -8.79 -8.39
N ASP A 87 -6.53 -9.04 -8.88
CA ASP A 87 -6.95 -10.35 -9.37
C ASP A 87 -6.07 -10.87 -10.51
N HIS A 88 -5.55 -9.97 -11.35
CA HIS A 88 -4.62 -10.32 -12.43
C HIS A 88 -3.21 -10.73 -11.99
N LEU A 89 -2.88 -10.59 -10.69
CA LEU A 89 -1.55 -10.92 -10.16
C LEU A 89 -1.53 -12.31 -9.53
N TYR A 90 -0.45 -13.06 -9.74
CA TYR A 90 -0.15 -14.25 -8.95
C TYR A 90 0.17 -13.88 -7.51
N ASN A 91 -0.19 -14.75 -6.57
CA ASN A 91 0.24 -14.60 -5.18
C ASN A 91 1.69 -15.05 -5.05
N ILE A 92 2.53 -14.20 -4.47
CA ILE A 92 3.88 -14.55 -4.04
C ILE A 92 3.86 -14.82 -2.53
N GLN A 93 4.49 -15.91 -2.13
CA GLN A 93 4.57 -16.31 -0.72
C GLN A 93 5.56 -15.44 0.06
N ASP A 94 5.41 -15.34 1.38
CA ASP A 94 6.25 -14.43 2.18
C ASP A 94 7.65 -14.99 2.44
N ASP A 95 7.83 -16.29 2.37
CA ASP A 95 9.10 -17.00 2.57
C ASP A 95 10.15 -16.64 1.51
N VAL A 96 9.72 -16.35 0.28
CA VAL A 96 10.63 -15.92 -0.79
C VAL A 96 11.03 -14.44 -0.72
N VAL A 97 10.40 -13.65 0.18
CA VAL A 97 10.77 -12.25 0.39
C VAL A 97 12.03 -12.21 1.26
N PRO A 98 13.12 -11.52 0.87
CA PRO A 98 14.30 -11.41 1.73
C PRO A 98 13.95 -10.81 3.10
N SER A 99 14.58 -11.31 4.15
CA SER A 99 14.34 -10.86 5.53
C SER A 99 14.87 -9.43 5.80
N ASN A 100 15.73 -8.91 4.94
CA ASN A 100 16.19 -7.51 4.93
C ASN A 100 15.42 -6.63 3.91
N SER A 101 14.36 -7.13 3.28
CA SER A 101 13.55 -6.35 2.34
C SER A 101 12.72 -5.30 3.08
N ILE A 102 12.60 -4.08 2.53
CA ILE A 102 11.71 -3.04 3.07
C ILE A 102 10.24 -3.50 3.12
N LEU A 103 9.86 -4.48 2.29
CA LEU A 103 8.51 -5.03 2.31
C LEU A 103 8.17 -5.72 3.64
N ARG A 104 9.18 -6.13 4.41
CA ARG A 104 9.04 -6.76 5.74
C ARG A 104 8.46 -5.81 6.79
N GLU A 105 8.51 -4.49 6.58
CA GLU A 105 7.76 -3.52 7.38
C GLU A 105 6.25 -3.78 7.34
N PHE A 106 5.73 -4.28 6.21
CA PHE A 106 4.30 -4.45 5.97
C PHE A 106 3.81 -5.86 6.29
N ILE A 107 4.62 -6.87 6.00
CA ILE A 107 4.25 -8.30 6.07
C ILE A 107 4.91 -9.06 7.23
N GLY A 108 5.77 -8.40 8.00
CA GLY A 108 6.55 -9.02 9.08
C GLY A 108 7.69 -9.92 8.58
N GLY A 109 8.45 -10.50 9.51
CA GLY A 109 9.62 -11.35 9.22
C GLY A 109 10.90 -10.58 8.91
N SER A 110 11.01 -9.34 9.39
CA SER A 110 12.22 -8.52 9.24
C SER A 110 13.34 -9.04 10.15
N VAL A 111 14.60 -8.92 9.71
CA VAL A 111 15.77 -9.06 10.59
C VAL A 111 15.98 -7.83 11.49
N PHE A 112 15.32 -6.71 11.17
CA PHE A 112 15.39 -5.49 11.94
C PHE A 112 14.31 -5.47 13.02
N ASN A 113 14.68 -5.00 14.22
CA ASN A 113 13.76 -4.72 15.31
C ASN A 113 13.26 -3.27 15.19
N TYR A 114 11.95 -3.06 15.35
CA TYR A 114 11.29 -1.75 15.25
C TYR A 114 10.64 -1.38 16.58
#